data_AF-A0A2V2VGX3-F1
#
_entry.id   AF-A0A2V2VGX3-F1
#
_cell.length_a   1.000
_cell.length_b   1.000
_cell.length_c   1.000
_cell.angle_alpha   90.00
_cell.angle_beta   90.00
_cell.angle_gamma   90.00
#
_symmetry.space_group_name_H-M   'P 1'
#
loop_
_entity.id
_entity.type
_entity.pdbx_description
1 polymer ?
#
loop_
_entity_poly.entity_id
_entity_poly.type
_entity_poly.pdbx_seq_one_letter_code
_entity_poly.pdbx_strand_id
1 'polypeptide(L)'
;MITLSEGRSKFISNEKFQEVLEWVKSAGVDRRSDQESTSCILFHRGWRADKLYLLDGADVHCLSHLNKSVRMSVLEKSEWERDSTGRSASKSRSA
;
A
#
# COMPACT_ATOMS: atom_id res chain seq x y z
N MET A 1 0.37 1.09 23.59
CA MET A 1 -0.24 -0.14 23.06
C MET A 1 -1.51 0.27 22.34
N ILE A 2 -1.54 0.25 21.00
CA ILE A 2 -2.78 0.53 20.27
C ILE A 2 -3.54 -0.79 20.17
N THR A 3 -4.61 -0.91 20.95
CA THR A 3 -5.52 -2.07 20.98
C THR A 3 -6.36 -2.09 19.70
N LEU A 4 -5.84 -2.72 18.65
CA LEU A 4 -6.54 -3.03 17.40
C LEU A 4 -7.38 -4.30 17.55
N SER A 5 -8.41 -4.29 18.41
CA SER A 5 -9.19 -5.51 18.70
C SER A 5 -10.66 -5.46 18.25
N GLU A 6 -11.22 -4.29 17.90
CA GLU A 6 -12.69 -4.19 17.65
C GLU A 6 -13.07 -3.84 16.19
N GLY A 7 -12.09 -3.84 15.28
CA GLY A 7 -12.27 -3.38 13.90
C GLY A 7 -12.27 -4.45 12.81
N ARG A 8 -11.67 -5.63 13.05
CA ARG A 8 -11.23 -6.53 11.96
C ARG A 8 -12.38 -7.06 11.10
N SER A 9 -13.56 -7.29 11.68
CA SER A 9 -14.70 -7.91 10.97
C SER A 9 -15.34 -7.00 9.91
N LYS A 10 -15.26 -5.68 10.06
CA LYS A 10 -15.92 -4.70 9.16
C LYS A 10 -15.09 -4.30 7.95
N PHE A 11 -13.80 -4.66 7.91
CA PHE A 11 -12.93 -4.42 6.75
C PHE A 11 -12.90 -5.59 5.77
N ILE A 12 -13.20 -6.81 6.21
CA ILE A 12 -13.13 -8.00 5.36
C ILE A 12 -14.09 -7.89 4.18
N SER A 13 -15.28 -7.30 4.38
CA SER A 13 -16.29 -7.07 3.33
C SER A 13 -16.13 -5.73 2.60
N ASN A 14 -15.15 -4.90 2.95
CA ASN A 14 -14.97 -3.60 2.31
C ASN A 14 -14.12 -3.78 1.04
N GLU A 15 -14.74 -3.64 -0.12
CA GLU A 15 -14.07 -3.79 -1.43
C GLU A 15 -12.84 -2.88 -1.53
N LYS A 16 -12.91 -1.64 -1.02
CA LYS A 16 -11.78 -0.70 -1.03
C LYS A 16 -10.62 -1.16 -0.16
N PHE A 17 -10.90 -1.91 0.91
CA PHE A 17 -9.86 -2.51 1.73
C PHE A 17 -9.22 -3.71 1.01
N GLN A 18 -10.02 -4.54 0.35
CA GLN A 18 -9.52 -5.68 -0.42
C GLN A 18 -8.61 -5.20 -1.56
N GLU A 19 -8.96 -4.11 -2.25
CA GLU A 19 -8.09 -3.51 -3.28
C GLU A 19 -6.72 -3.10 -2.71
N VAL A 20 -6.70 -2.47 -1.52
CA VAL A 20 -5.43 -2.11 -0.84
C VAL A 20 -4.65 -3.36 -0.45
N LEU A 21 -5.32 -4.41 0.05
CA LEU A 21 -4.69 -5.67 0.42
C LEU A 21 -4.05 -6.39 -0.76
N GLU A 22 -4.76 -6.50 -1.89
CA GLU A 22 -4.23 -7.09 -3.11
C GLU A 22 -3.05 -6.29 -3.67
N TRP A 23 -3.11 -4.96 -3.54
CA TRP A 23 -1.98 -4.12 -3.89
C TRP A 23 -0.76 -4.39 -3.00
N VAL A 24 -0.93 -4.54 -1.69
CA VAL A 24 0.18 -4.82 -0.75
C VAL A 24 0.76 -6.22 -0.99
N LYS A 25 -0.08 -7.22 -1.28
CA LYS A 25 0.38 -8.57 -1.65
C LYS A 25 1.28 -8.55 -2.88
N SER A 26 0.87 -7.82 -3.91
CA SER A 26 1.67 -7.67 -5.14
C SER A 26 2.90 -6.78 -4.97
N ALA A 27 3.06 -6.06 -3.85
CA ALA A 27 4.31 -5.39 -3.48
C ALA A 27 5.41 -6.34 -3.02
N GLY A 28 5.12 -7.65 -2.87
CA GLY A 28 6.11 -8.62 -2.39
C GLY A 28 6.18 -8.70 -0.86
N VAL A 29 5.10 -8.33 -0.16
CA VAL A 29 4.99 -8.55 1.28
C VAL A 29 4.55 -9.99 1.52
N ASP A 30 5.45 -10.89 1.92
CA ASP A 30 5.17 -12.34 1.99
C ASP A 30 4.25 -12.75 3.15
N ARG A 31 4.47 -12.17 4.34
CA ARG A 31 3.77 -12.61 5.56
C ARG A 31 2.37 -12.03 5.60
N ARG A 32 1.36 -12.91 5.72
CA ARG A 32 -0.05 -12.52 5.87
C ARG A 32 -0.27 -11.48 6.98
N SER A 33 0.37 -11.64 8.15
CA SER A 33 0.24 -10.67 9.24
C SER A 33 0.79 -9.28 8.88
N ASP A 34 1.88 -9.22 8.09
CA ASP A 34 2.46 -7.97 7.61
C ASP A 34 1.59 -7.35 6.51
N GLN A 35 1.02 -8.16 5.61
CA GLN A 35 0.06 -7.71 4.61
C GLN A 35 -1.17 -7.07 5.27
N GLU A 36 -1.80 -7.77 6.23
CA GLU A 36 -2.97 -7.27 6.95
C GLU A 36 -2.65 -6.00 7.73
N SER A 37 -1.52 -5.97 8.44
CA SER A 37 -1.11 -4.81 9.24
C SER A 37 -0.81 -3.59 8.36
N THR A 38 -0.05 -3.78 7.28
CA THR A 38 0.26 -2.72 6.31
C THR A 38 -1.01 -2.14 5.70
N SER A 39 -1.88 -3.02 5.18
CA SER A 39 -3.12 -2.63 4.52
C SER A 39 -4.06 -1.90 5.47
N CYS A 40 -4.14 -2.36 6.72
CA CYS A 40 -4.95 -1.73 7.77
C CYS A 40 -4.45 -0.31 8.08
N ILE A 41 -3.15 -0.13 8.29
CA ILE A 41 -2.56 1.19 8.59
C ILE A 41 -2.78 2.16 7.43
N LEU A 42 -2.52 1.72 6.19
CA LEU A 42 -2.70 2.54 4.99
C LEU A 42 -4.18 2.93 4.83
N PHE A 43 -5.09 1.96 4.90
CA PHE A 43 -6.52 2.20 4.71
C PHE A 43 -7.11 3.15 5.76
N HIS A 44 -6.74 2.98 7.03
CA HIS A 44 -7.17 3.86 8.12
C HIS A 44 -6.70 5.31 7.96
N ARG A 45 -5.58 5.52 7.26
CA ARG A 45 -5.06 6.85 6.95
C ARG A 45 -5.64 7.47 5.68
N GLY A 46 -6.60 6.78 5.06
CA GLY A 46 -7.29 7.28 3.87
C GLY A 46 -6.64 6.85 2.56
N TRP A 47 -5.58 6.04 2.58
CA TRP A 47 -4.99 5.51 1.35
C TRP A 47 -5.95 4.56 0.64
N ARG A 48 -5.89 4.58 -0.69
CA ARG A 48 -6.67 3.76 -1.61
C ARG A 48 -5.72 3.18 -2.65
N ALA A 49 -6.04 2.00 -3.16
CA ALA A 49 -5.17 1.29 -4.10
C ALA A 49 -4.77 2.14 -5.31
N ASP A 50 -5.71 2.93 -5.83
CA ASP A 50 -5.47 3.84 -6.97
C ASP A 50 -4.48 4.96 -6.67
N LYS A 51 -4.16 5.23 -5.39
CA LYS A 51 -3.24 6.30 -4.98
C LYS A 51 -1.95 5.79 -4.36
N LEU A 52 -1.77 4.48 -4.20
CA LEU A 52 -0.60 3.93 -3.51
C LEU A 52 0.71 4.20 -4.27
N TYR A 53 0.66 4.48 -5.57
CA TYR A 53 1.81 4.97 -6.35
C TYR A 53 2.34 6.34 -5.89
N LEU A 54 1.57 7.09 -5.11
CA LEU A 54 1.98 8.40 -4.57
C LEU A 54 2.72 8.29 -3.23
N LEU A 55 2.76 7.11 -2.61
CA LEU A 55 3.44 6.93 -1.33
C LEU A 55 4.90 7.33 -1.42
N ASP A 56 5.36 8.03 -0.39
CA ASP A 56 6.75 8.43 -0.24
C ASP A 56 7.36 7.93 1.10
N GLY A 57 8.62 8.26 1.32
CA GLY A 57 9.34 7.89 2.53
C GLY A 57 8.67 8.40 3.82
N ALA A 58 8.01 9.56 3.77
CA ALA A 58 7.31 10.13 4.92
C ALA A 58 6.02 9.35 5.24
N ASP A 59 5.27 8.94 4.22
CA ASP A 59 4.05 8.17 4.38
C ASP A 59 4.30 6.79 4.97
N VAL A 60 5.36 6.10 4.53
CA VAL A 60 5.75 4.79 5.07
C VAL A 60 6.45 4.88 6.43
N HIS A 61 6.81 6.08 6.89
CA HIS A 61 7.35 6.27 8.25
C HIS A 61 6.36 5.80 9.32
N CYS A 62 5.07 5.79 9.01
CA CYS A 62 4.03 5.35 9.93
C CYS A 62 3.78 3.84 9.89
N LEU A 63 4.51 3.14 9.03
CA LEU A 63 4.70 1.70 9.03
C LEU A 63 5.99 1.32 9.79
N SER A 64 6.58 2.22 10.60
CA SER A 64 7.84 1.97 11.32
C SER A 64 7.82 0.76 12.24
N HIS A 65 6.63 0.33 12.68
CA HIS A 65 6.42 -0.88 13.47
C HIS A 65 6.56 -2.16 12.63
N LEU A 66 6.58 -2.04 11.31
CA LEU A 66 6.82 -3.14 10.38
C LEU A 66 8.30 -3.24 10.03
N ASN A 67 8.70 -4.44 9.60
CA ASN A 67 10.06 -4.70 9.17
C ASN A 67 10.51 -3.74 8.07
N LYS A 68 11.79 -3.37 8.10
CA LYS A 68 12.40 -2.51 7.08
C LYS A 68 12.16 -3.05 5.67
N SER A 69 12.31 -4.36 5.46
CA SER A 69 12.07 -4.99 4.17
C SER A 69 10.64 -4.76 3.65
N VAL A 70 9.63 -4.86 4.51
CA VAL A 70 8.22 -4.60 4.14
C VAL A 70 8.03 -3.15 3.69
N ARG A 71 8.62 -2.19 4.42
CA ARG A 71 8.58 -0.77 4.04
C ARG A 71 9.28 -0.51 2.71
N MET A 72 10.42 -1.15 2.48
CA MET A 72 11.16 -1.02 1.22
C MET A 72 10.37 -1.61 0.05
N SER A 73 9.76 -2.79 0.21
CA SER A 73 8.93 -3.43 -0.81
C SER A 73 7.73 -2.56 -1.22
N VAL A 74 7.04 -1.95 -0.25
CA VAL A 74 5.94 -1.02 -0.50
C VAL A 74 6.42 0.22 -1.25
N LEU A 75 7.53 0.83 -0.81
CA LEU A 75 8.10 1.99 -1.51
C LEU A 75 8.53 1.66 -2.94
N GLU A 76 9.28 0.58 -3.12
CA GLU A 76 9.82 0.17 -4.42
C GLU A 76 8.68 -0.04 -5.43
N LYS A 77 7.59 -0.69 -5.01
CA LYS A 77 6.40 -0.83 -5.85
C LYS A 77 5.76 0.52 -6.17
N SER A 78 5.57 1.39 -5.18
CA SER A 78 5.00 2.72 -5.40
C SER A 78 5.82 3.54 -6.40
N GLU A 79 7.15 3.49 -6.28
CA GLU A 79 8.08 4.15 -7.19
C GLU A 79 8.00 3.57 -8.61
N TRP A 80 7.92 2.25 -8.73
CA TRP A 80 7.76 1.57 -10.02
C TRP A 80 6.44 1.92 -10.71
N GLU A 81 5.32 1.98 -9.97
CA GLU A 81 4.03 2.40 -10.52
C GLU A 81 4.01 3.88 -10.91
N ARG A 82 4.71 4.74 -10.17
CA ARG A 82 4.87 6.15 -10.52
C ARG A 82 5.69 6.34 -11.80
N ASP A 83 6.80 5.61 -11.96
CA ASP A 83 7.62 5.65 -13.18
C ASP A 83 6.85 5.10 -14.39
N SER A 84 6.14 3.98 -14.22
CA SER A 84 5.35 3.39 -15.30
C SER A 84 4.15 4.26 -15.71
N THR A 85 3.52 4.97 -14.77
CA THR A 85 2.50 5.98 -15.04
C THR A 85 3.09 7.18 -15.79
N GLY A 86 4.28 7.64 -15.42
CA GLY A 86 5.01 8.70 -16.11
C GLY A 86 5.46 8.33 -17.53
N ARG A 87 5.88 7.08 -17.74
CA ARG A 87 6.25 6.53 -19.06
C ARG A 87 5.04 6.38 -20.00
N SER A 88 3.87 6.09 -19.46
CA SER A 88 2.65 5.95 -20.28
C SER A 88 2.18 7.30 -20.83
N ALA A 89 2.34 8.39 -20.07
CA ALA A 89 1.98 9.75 -20.50
C ALA A 89 2.94 10.34 -21.56
N SER A 90 4.16 9.82 -21.68
CA SER A 90 5.14 10.24 -22.68
C SER A 90 5.00 9.52 -24.03
N LYS A 91 4.23 8.42 -24.10
CA LYS A 91 3.99 7.66 -25.34
C LYS A 91 2.79 8.16 -26.16
N SER A 92 1.95 9.02 -25.59
CA SER A 92 0.74 9.57 -26.22
C SER A 92 0.94 10.92 -26.92
N ARG A 93 2.16 11.48 -26.93
CA ARG A 93 2.48 12.77 -27.61
C ARG A 93 3.22 12.62 -28.94
N SER A 94 3.35 11.39 -29.45
CA SER A 94 4.12 11.10 -30.67
C SER A 94 3.37 10.22 -31.68
N ALA A 95 2.04 10.31 -31.75
CA ALA A 95 1.25 9.67 -32.81
C ALA A 95 0.16 10.62 -33.31
#